data_AF-A0A386PXS2-F1
#
_entry.id   AF-A0A386PXS2-F1
#
_cell.length_a   1.000
_cell.length_b   1.000
_cell.length_c   1.000
_cell.angle_alpha   90.00
_cell.angle_beta   90.00
_cell.angle_gamma   90.00
#
_symmetry.space_group_name_H-M   'P 1'
#
loop_
_entity.id
_entity.type
_entity.pdbx_description
1 polymer ?
#
loop_
_entity_poly.entity_id
_entity_poly.type
_entity_poly.pdbx_seq_one_letter_code
_entity_poly.pdbx_strand_id
1 'polypeptide(L)'
;MAKNSNITEEAKKYIHNLYDSLMERPEKSSHLLNITDVLKQVYLKIDKAKDPAVLISRLVKYIYVEGFSRINLSKDEEKDLIELGNLSKSASWNGMNQGDFNDKSQFYSFKEQMPQR
;
A
#
# COMPACT_ATOMS: atom_id res chain seq x y z
N MET A 1 19.14 7.96 -13.47
CA MET A 1 18.32 6.74 -13.29
C MET A 1 18.33 6.17 -11.85
N ALA A 2 19.07 6.74 -10.90
CA ALA A 2 19.22 6.18 -9.54
C ALA A 2 18.07 6.47 -8.53
N LYS A 3 17.25 7.51 -8.76
CA LYS A 3 16.26 7.97 -7.76
C LYS A 3 15.10 6.98 -7.54
N ASN A 4 14.67 6.27 -8.58
CA ASN A 4 13.53 5.33 -8.50
C ASN A 4 13.92 3.97 -7.88
N SER A 5 15.18 3.56 -8.04
CA SER A 5 15.69 2.33 -7.42
C SER A 5 15.67 2.44 -5.89
N ASN A 6 15.96 3.62 -5.35
CA ASN A 6 15.94 3.82 -3.89
C ASN A 6 14.50 3.81 -3.33
N ILE A 7 13.55 4.50 -4.00
CA ILE A 7 12.14 4.53 -3.57
C ILE A 7 11.53 3.13 -3.51
N THR A 8 11.86 2.28 -4.48
CA THR A 8 11.29 0.92 -4.58
C THR A 8 11.75 0.04 -3.42
N GLU A 9 13.06 0.03 -3.11
CA GLU A 9 13.62 -0.75 -2.01
C GLU A 9 13.11 -0.27 -0.64
N GLU A 10 13.09 1.04 -0.42
CA GLU A 10 12.56 1.63 0.82
C GLU A 10 11.07 1.30 0.99
N ALA A 11 10.27 1.44 -0.08
CA ALA A 11 8.85 1.11 -0.04
C ALA A 11 8.62 -0.38 0.25
N LYS A 12 9.38 -1.29 -0.37
CA LYS A 12 9.28 -2.73 -0.10
C LYS A 12 9.58 -3.06 1.35
N LYS A 13 10.57 -2.41 1.96
CA LYS A 13 10.87 -2.56 3.38
C LYS A 13 9.66 -2.16 4.26
N TYR A 14 9.11 -0.97 4.06
CA TYR A 14 7.97 -0.50 4.86
C TYR A 14 6.71 -1.32 4.61
N ILE A 15 6.45 -1.73 3.36
CA ILE A 15 5.32 -2.62 3.02
C ILE A 15 5.46 -3.97 3.72
N HIS A 16 6.65 -4.56 3.71
CA HIS A 16 6.90 -5.85 4.33
C HIS A 16 6.70 -5.80 5.85
N ASN A 17 7.29 -4.81 6.51
CA ASN A 17 7.12 -4.60 7.95
C ASN A 17 5.65 -4.43 8.34
N LEU A 18 4.93 -3.55 7.62
CA LEU A 18 3.52 -3.30 7.88
C LEU A 18 2.65 -4.54 7.61
N TYR A 19 2.93 -5.28 6.53
CA TYR A 19 2.23 -6.51 6.21
C TYR A 19 2.41 -7.57 7.29
N ASP A 20 3.66 -7.83 7.71
CA ASP A 20 3.97 -8.84 8.70
C ASP A 20 3.32 -8.50 10.05
N SER A 21 3.47 -7.25 10.51
CA SER A 21 2.86 -6.79 11.76
C SER A 21 1.33 -6.93 11.77
N LEU A 22 0.66 -6.58 10.67
CA LEU A 22 -0.79 -6.76 10.54
C LEU A 22 -1.17 -8.25 10.49
N MET A 23 -0.39 -9.10 9.83
CA MET A 23 -0.67 -10.53 9.69
C MET A 23 -0.42 -11.34 10.96
N GLU A 24 0.45 -10.88 11.85
CA GLU A 24 0.68 -11.47 13.18
C GLU A 24 -0.52 -11.35 14.12
N ARG A 25 -1.46 -10.43 13.82
CA ARG A 25 -2.64 -10.24 14.68
C ARG A 25 -3.53 -11.49 14.72
N PRO A 26 -4.02 -11.89 15.90
CA PRO A 26 -4.87 -13.08 16.04
C PRO A 26 -6.24 -12.88 15.36
N GLU A 27 -6.83 -11.70 15.56
CA GLU A 27 -8.11 -11.29 14.95
C GLU A 27 -7.85 -10.65 13.58
N LYS A 28 -8.47 -11.20 12.53
CA LYS A 28 -8.33 -10.72 11.15
C LYS A 28 -9.70 -10.32 10.60
N SER A 29 -10.08 -9.06 10.81
CA SER A 29 -11.28 -8.49 10.19
C SER A 29 -11.16 -8.48 8.66
N SER A 30 -12.29 -8.42 7.95
CA SER A 30 -12.30 -8.29 6.48
C SER A 30 -11.48 -7.08 6.00
N HIS A 31 -11.56 -5.96 6.72
CA HIS A 31 -10.76 -4.76 6.43
C HIS A 31 -9.25 -5.02 6.56
N LEU A 32 -8.82 -5.76 7.59
CA LEU A 32 -7.41 -6.08 7.78
C LEU A 32 -6.90 -7.05 6.70
N LEU A 33 -7.73 -8.03 6.32
CA LEU A 33 -7.43 -8.94 5.21
C LEU A 33 -7.37 -8.19 3.87
N ASN A 34 -8.23 -7.21 3.66
CA ASN A 34 -8.22 -6.37 2.47
C ASN A 34 -6.94 -5.52 2.36
N ILE A 35 -6.54 -4.88 3.45
CA ILE A 35 -5.29 -4.10 3.51
C ILE A 35 -4.07 -4.99 3.27
N THR A 36 -3.98 -6.14 3.94
CA THR A 36 -2.84 -7.05 3.79
C THR A 36 -2.74 -7.65 2.39
N ASP A 37 -3.87 -7.96 1.75
CA ASP A 37 -3.90 -8.39 0.37
C ASP A 37 -3.39 -7.30 -0.59
N VAL A 38 -3.77 -6.03 -0.38
CA VAL A 38 -3.28 -4.89 -1.18
C VAL A 38 -1.79 -4.63 -0.93
N LEU A 39 -1.32 -4.67 0.33
CA LEU A 39 0.10 -4.54 0.68
C LEU A 39 0.93 -5.58 -0.08
N LYS A 40 0.53 -6.85 -0.02
CA LYS A 40 1.17 -7.94 -0.74
C LYS A 40 1.17 -7.69 -2.26
N GLN A 41 0.04 -7.25 -2.80
CA GLN A 41 -0.09 -7.03 -4.23
C GLN A 41 0.81 -5.88 -4.73
N VAL A 42 0.93 -4.80 -3.96
CA VAL A 42 1.84 -3.70 -4.28
C VAL A 42 3.30 -4.14 -4.17
N TYR A 43 3.66 -4.90 -3.13
CA TYR A 43 5.01 -5.45 -2.96
C TYR A 43 5.47 -6.24 -4.20
N LEU A 44 4.60 -7.07 -4.77
CA LEU A 44 4.92 -7.90 -5.95
C LEU A 44 5.08 -7.09 -7.25
N LYS A 45 4.46 -5.90 -7.31
CA LYS A 45 4.37 -5.10 -8.54
C LYS A 45 5.32 -3.92 -8.59
N ILE A 46 5.75 -3.41 -7.45
CA ILE A 46 6.44 -2.13 -7.35
C ILE A 46 7.76 -2.10 -8.13
N ASP A 47 8.48 -3.23 -8.22
CA ASP A 47 9.71 -3.37 -9.01
C ASP A 47 9.50 -3.14 -10.52
N LYS A 48 8.27 -3.35 -11.01
CA LYS A 48 7.88 -3.22 -12.42
C LYS A 48 7.04 -1.98 -12.68
N ALA A 49 6.78 -1.16 -11.66
CA ALA A 49 5.94 0.02 -11.80
C ALA A 49 6.67 1.11 -12.60
N LYS A 50 6.01 1.64 -13.63
CA LYS A 50 6.52 2.79 -14.41
C LYS A 50 6.75 4.02 -13.52
N ASP A 51 5.86 4.21 -12.54
CA ASP A 51 5.98 5.23 -11.50
C ASP A 51 5.64 4.60 -10.13
N PRO A 52 6.65 4.16 -9.37
CA PRO A 52 6.46 3.57 -8.04
C PRO A 52 5.77 4.53 -7.06
N ALA A 53 6.05 5.83 -7.13
CA ALA A 53 5.49 6.82 -6.20
C ALA A 53 3.97 6.93 -6.35
N VAL A 54 3.44 6.82 -7.58
CA VAL A 54 1.99 6.80 -7.84
C VAL A 54 1.36 5.54 -7.25
N LEU A 55 1.99 4.38 -7.41
CA LEU A 55 1.49 3.12 -6.86
C LEU A 55 1.47 3.14 -5.32
N ILE A 56 2.52 3.68 -4.68
CA ILE A 56 2.59 3.89 -3.23
C ILE A 56 1.51 4.88 -2.79
N SER A 57 1.27 5.96 -3.53
CA SER A 57 0.22 6.93 -3.18
C SER A 57 -1.17 6.30 -3.14
N ARG A 58 -1.47 5.43 -4.11
CA ARG A 58 -2.72 4.65 -4.15
C ARG A 58 -2.83 3.71 -2.96
N LEU A 59 -1.75 3.00 -2.64
CA LEU A 59 -1.68 2.12 -1.46
C LEU A 59 -2.03 2.88 -0.17
N VAL A 60 -1.34 3.99 0.09
CA VAL A 60 -1.52 4.78 1.32
C VAL A 60 -2.96 5.26 1.44
N LYS A 61 -3.55 5.79 0.35
CA LYS A 61 -4.95 6.23 0.33
C LYS A 61 -5.93 5.09 0.56
N TYR A 62 -5.70 3.94 -0.07
CA TYR A 62 -6.54 2.76 0.13
C TYR A 62 -6.53 2.33 1.60
N ILE A 63 -5.34 2.26 2.22
CA ILE A 63 -5.19 1.92 3.64
C ILE A 63 -5.94 2.91 4.53
N TYR A 64 -5.85 4.22 4.24
CA TYR A 64 -6.63 5.22 4.96
C TYR A 64 -8.14 4.96 4.82
N VAL A 65 -8.68 4.78 3.61
CA VAL A 65 -10.12 4.59 3.43
C VAL A 65 -10.62 3.28 4.02
N GLU A 66 -9.91 2.17 3.79
CA GLU A 66 -10.30 0.84 4.25
C GLU A 66 -10.16 0.72 5.77
N GLY A 67 -9.07 1.27 6.34
CA GLY A 67 -8.72 1.11 7.75
C GLY A 67 -9.24 2.19 8.70
N PHE A 68 -9.59 3.39 8.22
CA PHE A 68 -9.98 4.51 9.10
C PHE A 68 -11.13 4.11 10.04
N SER A 69 -10.93 4.34 11.35
CA SER A 69 -11.84 3.97 12.45
C SER A 69 -12.14 2.48 12.63
N ARG A 70 -11.63 1.62 11.75
CA ARG A 70 -11.91 0.17 11.71
C ARG A 70 -10.72 -0.67 12.14
N ILE A 71 -9.51 -0.14 11.98
CA ILE A 71 -8.26 -0.79 12.35
C ILE A 71 -7.43 0.20 13.15
N ASN A 72 -7.09 -0.19 14.38
CA ASN A 72 -6.14 0.56 15.19
C ASN A 72 -4.73 0.10 14.81
N LEU A 73 -3.91 1.04 14.32
CA LEU A 73 -2.50 0.81 14.05
C LEU A 73 -1.69 1.08 15.33
N SER A 74 -0.67 0.28 15.54
CA SER A 74 0.38 0.53 16.51
C SER A 74 1.26 1.68 16.03
N LYS A 75 2.08 2.23 16.94
CA LYS A 75 2.99 3.33 16.60
C LYS A 75 3.98 2.97 15.49
N ASP A 76 4.43 1.72 15.45
CA ASP A 76 5.37 1.26 14.43
C ASP A 76 4.67 1.09 13.06
N GLU A 77 3.45 0.55 13.03
CA GLU A 77 2.65 0.45 11.81
C GLU A 77 2.25 1.84 11.27
N GLU A 78 1.90 2.78 12.14
CA GLU A 78 1.66 4.18 11.76
C GLU A 78 2.90 4.83 11.15
N LYS A 79 4.08 4.57 11.75
CA LYS A 79 5.35 5.07 11.25
C LYS A 79 5.64 4.54 9.85
N ASP A 80 5.49 3.24 9.62
CA ASP A 80 5.69 2.65 8.29
C ASP A 80 4.72 3.24 7.25
N LEU A 81 3.45 3.45 7.63
CA LEU A 81 2.45 4.10 6.77
C LEU A 81 2.81 5.56 6.46
N ILE A 82 3.35 6.30 7.44
CA ILE A 82 3.83 7.68 7.25
C ILE A 82 5.01 7.72 6.28
N GLU A 83 5.97 6.79 6.40
CA GLU A 83 7.12 6.74 5.50
C GLU A 83 6.71 6.38 4.06
N LEU A 84 5.75 5.47 3.88
CA LEU A 84 5.12 5.25 2.58
C LEU A 84 4.46 6.53 2.04
N GLY A 85 3.79 7.29 2.90
CA GLY A 85 3.26 8.61 2.57
C GLY A 85 4.35 9.57 2.09
N ASN A 86 5.50 9.63 2.78
CA ASN A 86 6.65 10.46 2.40
C ASN A 86 7.22 10.09 1.03
N LEU A 87 7.38 8.79 0.74
CA LEU A 87 7.84 8.29 -0.55
C LEU A 87 6.90 8.65 -1.70
N SER A 88 5.60 8.79 -1.41
CA SER A 88 4.58 9.12 -2.42
C SER A 88 4.43 10.62 -2.73
N LYS A 89 5.09 11.51 -1.97
CA LYS A 89 4.90 12.98 -2.08
C LYS A 89 5.16 13.54 -3.48
N SER A 90 6.11 12.98 -4.23
CA SER A 90 6.37 13.38 -5.62
C SER A 90 5.18 13.11 -6.55
N ALA A 91 4.46 12.01 -6.35
CA ALA A 91 3.27 11.67 -7.14
C ALA A 91 2.07 12.56 -6.81
N SER A 92 1.92 12.95 -5.55
CA SER A 92 0.90 13.92 -5.12
C SER A 92 1.10 15.30 -5.74
N TRP A 93 2.35 15.71 -5.97
CA TRP A 93 2.67 16.99 -6.61
C TRP A 93 2.42 16.99 -8.12
N ASN A 94 2.55 15.84 -8.78
CA ASN A 94 2.40 15.69 -10.23
C ASN A 94 0.94 15.51 -10.70
N GLY A 95 -0.06 15.59 -9.82
CA GLY A 95 -1.48 15.57 -10.21
C GLY A 95 -2.00 14.23 -10.77
N MET A 96 -1.17 13.19 -10.84
CA MET A 96 -1.50 11.83 -11.35
C MET A 96 -2.47 11.04 -10.45
N ASN A 97 -3.07 11.71 -9.46
CA ASN A 97 -3.71 11.16 -8.28
C ASN A 97 -5.23 11.43 -8.26
N GLN A 98 -5.88 11.47 -9.42
CA GLN A 98 -7.31 11.78 -9.60
C GLN A 98 -8.16 10.54 -9.97
N GLY A 99 -8.24 9.53 -9.10
CA GLY A 99 -9.06 8.32 -9.34
C GLY A 99 -9.82 7.85 -8.10
N ASP A 100 -10.73 6.88 -8.25
CA ASP A 100 -11.41 6.24 -7.12
C ASP A 100 -10.43 5.34 -6.35
N PHE A 101 -10.20 5.64 -5.07
CA PHE A 101 -9.20 4.97 -4.22
C PHE A 101 -9.81 3.92 -3.28
N ASN A 102 -11.10 3.63 -3.44
CA ASN A 102 -11.86 2.81 -2.49
C ASN A 102 -11.92 1.33 -2.93
N ASP A 103 -11.56 1.02 -4.17
CA ASP A 103 -11.67 -0.33 -4.72
C ASP A 103 -10.32 -1.05 -4.78
N LYS A 104 -10.22 -2.19 -4.08
CA LYS A 104 -9.08 -3.10 -4.07
C LYS A 104 -8.74 -3.64 -5.46
N SER A 105 -9.73 -3.77 -6.35
CA SER A 105 -9.55 -4.28 -7.71
C SER A 105 -8.52 -3.48 -8.53
N GLN A 106 -8.32 -2.20 -8.21
CA GLN A 106 -7.35 -1.33 -8.90
C GLN A 106 -5.89 -1.80 -8.79
N PHE A 107 -5.60 -2.67 -7.82
CA PHE A 107 -4.27 -3.25 -7.61
C PHE A 107 -4.07 -4.58 -8.35
N TYR A 108 -5.12 -5.14 -8.96
CA TYR A 108 -5.10 -6.41 -9.66
C TYR A 108 -5.34 -6.22 -11.16
N SER A 109 -4.64 -6.99 -11.97
CA SER A 109 -4.90 -7.12 -13.41
C SER A 109 -5.90 -8.24 -13.64
N PHE A 110 -6.60 -8.24 -14.78
CA PHE A 110 -7.61 -9.25 -15.14
C PHE A 110 -7.13 -10.72 -15.05
N LYS A 111 -5.82 -10.96 -15.08
CA LYS A 111 -5.20 -12.29 -15.02
C LYS A 111 -4.78 -12.72 -13.61
N GLU A 112 -4.88 -11.83 -12.63
CA GLU A 112 -4.48 -12.10 -11.24
C GLU A 112 -5.70 -12.47 -10.40
N GLN A 113 -5.57 -13.48 -9.56
CA GLN A 113 -6.64 -13.89 -8.65
C GLN A 113 -6.71 -12.92 -7.48
N MET A 114 -7.77 -12.10 -7.45
CA MET A 114 -8.08 -11.25 -6.31
C MET A 114 -8.81 -12.06 -5.23
N PRO A 115 -8.33 -12.08 -3.97
CA PRO A 115 -9.06 -12.70 -2.88
C PRO A 115 -10.40 -11.98 -2.64
N GLN A 116 -11.49 -12.76 -2.60
CA GLN A 116 -12.83 -12.30 -2.25
C GLN A 116 -13.04 -12.60 -0.75
N ARG A 117 -13.13 -11.57 0.09
CA ARG A 117 -13.19 -11.70 1.56
C ARG A 117 -14.07 -10.61 2.16
#